data_AF-A0A947N5Q8-F1
#
_entry.id   AF-A0A947N5Q8-F1
#
_cell.length_a   1.000
_cell.length_b   1.000
_cell.length_c   1.000
_cell.angle_alpha   90.00
_cell.angle_beta   90.00
_cell.angle_gamma   90.00
#
_symmetry.space_group_name_H-M   'P 1'
#
loop_
_entity.id
_entity.type
_entity.pdbx_description
1 polymer ?
#
loop_
_entity_poly.entity_id
_entity_poly.type
_entity_poly.pdbx_seq_one_letter_code
_entity_poly.pdbx_strand_id
1 'polypeptide(L)'
;VAQTFYRRGIIEIWGRGTNKIIELTEQAGLPTPEFESYTGEFLIRFRSGKAALRARQAGSRAESQPESQPESQPESQPESLVMRIIYLLRDQRLSKSQISTFLGQKMVSGRLRIVIKDLIQNGMIEYTIPDKPNSRLQKYRITPAGLAELRRFQQQ
;
A
#
# COMPACT_ATOMS: atom_id res chain seq x y z
N VAL A 1 -23.79 15.70 15.67
CA VAL A 1 -23.77 15.67 14.18
C VAL A 1 -24.25 14.32 13.63
N ALA A 2 -23.54 13.20 13.87
CA ALA A 2 -23.92 11.87 13.33
C ALA A 2 -25.36 11.42 13.64
N GLN A 3 -25.87 11.66 14.85
CA GLN A 3 -27.21 11.22 15.24
C GLN A 3 -28.35 11.86 14.42
N THR A 4 -28.17 13.09 13.96
CA THR A 4 -29.13 13.77 13.07
C THR A 4 -29.18 13.11 11.70
N PHE A 5 -28.02 12.73 11.14
CA PHE A 5 -27.94 12.01 9.87
C PHE A 5 -28.52 10.60 9.96
N TYR A 6 -28.30 9.92 11.09
CA TYR A 6 -28.91 8.61 11.36
C TYR A 6 -30.44 8.68 11.42
N ARG A 7 -30.99 9.63 12.19
CA ARG A 7 -32.46 9.83 12.28
C ARG A 7 -33.10 10.22 10.95
N ARG A 8 -32.32 10.84 10.05
CA ARG A 8 -32.76 11.16 8.67
C ARG A 8 -32.50 10.04 7.66
N GLY A 9 -31.95 8.90 8.08
CA GLY A 9 -31.65 7.77 7.20
C GLY A 9 -30.52 8.02 6.20
N ILE A 10 -29.71 9.07 6.40
CA ILE A 10 -28.61 9.45 5.50
C ILE A 10 -27.38 8.59 5.77
N ILE A 11 -27.18 8.20 7.04
CA ILE A 11 -26.10 7.30 7.46
C ILE A 11 -26.66 6.17 8.31
N GLU A 12 -25.95 5.06 8.32
CA GLU A 12 -26.24 3.90 9.15
C GLU A 12 -25.69 4.02 10.59
N ILE A 13 -25.99 3.02 11.42
CA ILE A 13 -25.43 2.88 12.77
C ILE A 13 -23.90 2.77 12.69
N TRP A 14 -23.22 3.35 13.68
CA TRP A 14 -21.76 3.34 13.81
C TRP A 14 -21.16 1.94 13.61
N GLY A 15 -20.04 1.86 12.88
CA GLY A 15 -19.28 0.62 12.67
C GLY A 15 -19.63 -0.21 11.43
N ARG A 16 -20.67 0.14 10.64
CA ARG A 16 -21.05 -0.63 9.44
C ARG A 16 -20.69 0.02 8.10
N GLY A 17 -20.37 1.31 8.09
CA GLY A 17 -20.14 2.09 6.86
C GLY A 17 -19.06 1.51 5.94
N THR A 18 -17.95 1.01 6.49
CA THR A 18 -16.87 0.41 5.71
C THR A 18 -17.32 -0.85 4.97
N ASN A 19 -18.04 -1.74 5.66
CA ASN A 19 -18.58 -2.96 5.07
C ASN A 19 -19.60 -2.63 3.98
N LYS A 20 -20.42 -1.60 4.21
CA LYS A 20 -21.42 -1.18 3.23
C LYS A 20 -20.80 -0.62 1.96
N ILE A 21 -19.73 0.16 2.11
CA ILE A 21 -18.96 0.67 0.97
C ILE A 21 -18.40 -0.49 0.13
N ILE A 22 -17.83 -1.52 0.77
CA ILE A 22 -17.31 -2.72 0.09
C ILE A 22 -18.43 -3.44 -0.65
N GLU A 23 -19.51 -3.78 0.05
CA GLU A 23 -20.68 -4.47 -0.50
C GLU A 23 -21.24 -3.76 -1.74
N LEU A 24 -21.39 -2.43 -1.67
CA LEU A 24 -21.90 -1.63 -2.79
C LEU A 24 -20.95 -1.61 -3.98
N THR A 25 -19.63 -1.56 -3.75
CA THR A 25 -18.67 -1.66 -4.86
C THR A 25 -18.69 -3.02 -5.54
N GLU A 26 -18.85 -4.11 -4.77
CA GLU A 26 -18.96 -5.47 -5.31
C GLU A 26 -20.25 -5.66 -6.11
N GLN A 27 -21.39 -5.21 -5.57
CA GLN A 27 -22.69 -5.23 -6.26
C GLN A 27 -22.67 -4.43 -7.57
N ALA A 28 -21.91 -3.34 -7.62
CA ALA A 28 -21.70 -2.54 -8.82
C ALA A 28 -20.69 -3.15 -9.80
N GLY A 29 -20.06 -4.29 -9.46
CA GLY A 29 -18.99 -4.91 -10.27
C GLY A 29 -17.73 -4.06 -10.35
N LEU A 30 -17.51 -3.17 -9.39
CA LEU A 30 -16.35 -2.29 -9.29
C LEU A 30 -15.28 -2.92 -8.39
N PRO A 31 -13.99 -2.56 -8.57
CA PRO A 31 -12.96 -2.94 -7.61
C PRO A 31 -13.30 -2.38 -6.23
N THR A 32 -13.10 -3.21 -5.21
CA THR A 32 -13.26 -2.79 -3.82
C THR A 32 -12.32 -1.63 -3.48
N PRO A 33 -12.75 -0.68 -2.62
CA PRO A 33 -11.94 0.48 -2.28
C PRO A 33 -10.83 0.12 -1.30
N GLU A 34 -9.73 0.83 -1.40
CA GLU A 34 -8.60 0.70 -0.46
C GLU A 34 -8.81 1.67 0.70
N PHE A 35 -8.74 1.17 1.94
CA PHE A 35 -8.86 1.95 3.16
C PHE A 35 -7.49 2.06 3.84
N GLU A 36 -7.08 3.29 4.18
CA GLU A 36 -5.80 3.55 4.85
C GLU A 36 -6.04 4.55 6.00
N SER A 37 -5.53 4.24 7.19
CA SER A 37 -5.58 5.15 8.35
C SER A 37 -4.19 5.63 8.68
N TYR A 38 -4.04 6.94 8.82
CA TYR A 38 -2.83 7.62 9.28
C TYR A 38 -3.16 8.45 10.52
N THR A 39 -2.15 8.93 11.22
CA THR A 39 -2.37 9.82 12.38
C THR A 39 -3.12 11.08 11.94
N GLY A 40 -4.38 11.22 12.37
CA GLY A 40 -5.24 12.35 12.05
C GLY A 40 -5.92 12.29 10.68
N GLU A 41 -5.68 11.26 9.87
CA GLU A 41 -6.25 11.13 8.53
C GLU A 41 -6.81 9.73 8.26
N PHE A 42 -7.87 9.68 7.47
CA PHE A 42 -8.44 8.44 6.96
C PHE A 42 -8.70 8.59 5.46
N LEU A 43 -8.03 7.77 4.66
CA LEU A 43 -8.07 7.83 3.21
C LEU A 43 -8.85 6.64 2.67
N ILE A 44 -9.75 6.93 1.72
CA ILE A 44 -10.49 5.92 0.97
C ILE A 44 -10.22 6.15 -0.51
N ARG A 45 -9.73 5.12 -1.21
CA ARG A 45 -9.40 5.21 -2.64
C ARG A 45 -10.36 4.37 -3.47
N PHE A 46 -11.16 5.04 -4.31
CA PHE A 46 -12.02 4.40 -5.30
C PHE A 46 -11.33 4.33 -6.66
N ARG A 47 -11.39 3.17 -7.31
CA ARG A 47 -10.89 2.98 -8.68
C ARG A 47 -12.03 3.20 -9.67
N SER A 48 -11.79 4.00 -10.71
CA SER A 48 -12.80 4.27 -11.74
C SER A 48 -13.17 2.98 -12.49
N GLY A 49 -14.47 2.74 -12.68
CA GLY A 49 -14.99 1.60 -13.44
C GLY A 49 -14.45 1.49 -14.86
N LYS A 50 -14.06 2.61 -15.50
CA LYS A 50 -13.41 2.59 -16.84
C LYS A 50 -12.03 1.91 -16.80
N ALA A 51 -11.28 2.08 -15.72
CA ALA A 51 -9.99 1.42 -15.53
C ALA A 51 -10.17 -0.07 -15.19
N ALA A 52 -11.23 -0.41 -14.45
CA ALA A 52 -11.59 -1.79 -14.11
C ALA A 52 -12.09 -2.59 -15.34
N LEU A 53 -12.91 -1.98 -16.20
CA LEU A 53 -13.39 -2.59 -17.45
C LEU A 53 -12.24 -2.93 -18.41
N ARG A 54 -11.23 -2.05 -18.52
CA ARG A 54 -10.01 -2.33 -19.30
C ARG A 54 -9.19 -3.49 -18.74
N ALA A 55 -9.13 -3.63 -17.41
CA ALA A 55 -8.45 -4.77 -16.78
C ALA A 55 -9.22 -6.09 -16.98
N ARG A 56 -10.56 -6.06 -17.04
CA ARG A 56 -11.40 -7.24 -17.28
C ARG A 56 -11.34 -7.79 -18.71
N GLN A 57 -11.17 -6.93 -19.71
CA GLN A 57 -11.08 -7.37 -21.12
C GLN A 57 -9.75 -8.07 -21.46
N ALA A 58 -8.71 -7.90 -20.64
CA ALA A 58 -7.39 -8.53 -20.84
C ALA A 58 -7.23 -9.88 -20.11
N GLY A 59 -8.27 -10.40 -19.43
CA GLY A 59 -8.13 -11.50 -18.48
C GLY A 59 -9.26 -12.54 -18.50
N SER A 60 -9.95 -12.73 -19.63
CA SER A 60 -10.99 -13.75 -19.75
C SER A 60 -10.40 -15.17 -19.88
N ARG A 61 -9.90 -15.75 -18.78
CA ARG A 61 -9.99 -17.19 -18.49
C ARG A 61 -9.57 -17.47 -17.04
N ALA A 62 -10.57 -17.62 -16.16
CA ALA A 62 -10.62 -18.59 -15.07
C ALA A 62 -11.76 -18.17 -14.13
N GLU A 63 -12.87 -18.89 -14.22
CA GLU A 63 -13.89 -18.97 -13.19
C GLU A 63 -13.29 -19.57 -11.92
N SER A 64 -13.60 -18.98 -10.76
CA SER A 64 -14.06 -19.66 -9.53
C SER A 64 -14.15 -18.65 -8.38
N GLN A 65 -15.38 -18.36 -7.96
CA GLN A 65 -15.72 -18.02 -6.58
C GLN A 65 -15.74 -19.32 -5.73
N PRO A 66 -15.97 -19.27 -4.41
CA PRO A 66 -15.39 -18.39 -3.39
C PRO A 66 -14.86 -19.23 -2.21
N GLU A 67 -13.75 -18.84 -1.57
CA GLU A 67 -13.47 -19.33 -0.22
C GLU A 67 -13.24 -18.17 0.73
N SER A 68 -14.26 -17.99 1.56
CA SER A 68 -14.26 -17.34 2.84
C SER A 68 -13.19 -17.98 3.73
N GLN A 69 -12.16 -17.23 4.11
CA GLN A 69 -11.52 -17.41 5.41
C GLN A 69 -11.21 -16.04 6.02
N PRO A 70 -11.72 -15.75 7.23
CA PRO A 70 -11.25 -14.64 8.03
C PRO A 70 -9.97 -15.08 8.75
N GLU A 71 -8.80 -14.88 8.14
CA GLU A 71 -7.54 -15.02 8.87
C GLU A 71 -7.34 -13.81 9.77
N SER A 72 -8.02 -13.88 10.91
CA SER A 72 -7.49 -13.35 12.17
C SER A 72 -6.57 -14.44 12.74
N GLN A 73 -5.27 -14.34 12.48
CA GLN A 73 -4.25 -14.89 13.37
C GLN A 73 -3.11 -13.88 13.53
N PRO A 74 -2.75 -13.51 14.78
CA PRO A 74 -1.61 -12.67 15.08
C PRO A 74 -0.38 -13.56 15.29
N GLU A 75 0.33 -13.90 14.22
CA GLU A 75 1.58 -14.66 14.36
C GLU A 75 2.77 -13.86 13.80
N SER A 76 3.53 -13.33 14.75
CA SER A 76 5.00 -13.25 14.69
C SER A 76 5.60 -12.23 13.72
N GLN A 77 5.68 -10.99 14.25
CA GLN A 77 6.42 -9.81 13.78
C GLN A 77 6.05 -9.27 12.38
N PRO A 78 5.32 -8.14 12.28
CA PRO A 78 5.25 -7.44 11.02
C PRO A 78 6.60 -6.74 10.82
N GLU A 79 7.48 -7.29 9.98
CA GLU A 79 8.51 -6.46 9.37
C GLU A 79 7.78 -5.33 8.65
N SER A 80 7.81 -4.14 9.26
CA SER A 80 7.23 -2.93 8.71
C SER A 80 7.68 -2.82 7.25
N LEU A 81 6.80 -2.37 6.35
CA LEU A 81 7.15 -2.14 4.95
C LEU A 81 8.43 -1.30 4.81
N VAL A 82 8.67 -0.39 5.76
CA VAL A 82 9.93 0.34 5.94
C VAL A 82 11.13 -0.61 6.05
N MET A 83 11.11 -1.53 7.03
CA MET A 83 12.21 -2.46 7.28
C MET A 83 12.43 -3.40 6.10
N ARG A 84 11.36 -3.88 5.45
CA ARG A 84 11.47 -4.71 4.23
C ARG A 84 12.19 -3.95 3.11
N ILE A 85 11.89 -2.67 2.89
CA ILE A 85 12.58 -1.85 1.88
C ILE A 85 14.05 -1.61 2.25
N ILE A 86 14.32 -1.24 3.50
CA ILE A 86 15.69 -1.01 3.98
C ILE A 86 16.53 -2.28 3.85
N TYR A 87 15.99 -3.43 4.26
CA TYR A 87 16.62 -4.74 4.12
C TYR A 87 16.93 -5.07 2.65
N LEU A 88 15.96 -4.89 1.74
CA LEU A 88 16.17 -5.12 0.30
C LEU A 88 17.29 -4.24 -0.28
N LEU A 89 17.47 -3.02 0.23
CA LEU A 89 18.48 -2.07 -0.24
C LEU A 89 19.84 -2.21 0.44
N ARG A 90 19.98 -3.13 1.40
CA ARG A 90 21.23 -3.35 2.16
C ARG A 90 22.42 -3.62 1.25
N ASP A 91 22.27 -4.56 0.31
CA ASP A 91 23.37 -5.07 -0.51
C ASP A 91 23.24 -4.72 -1.99
N GLN A 92 22.21 -3.96 -2.37
CA GLN A 92 21.90 -3.69 -3.78
C GLN A 92 21.25 -2.31 -4.01
N ARG A 93 21.31 -1.88 -5.26
CA ARG A 93 20.73 -0.63 -5.74
C ARG A 93 19.52 -0.96 -6.60
N LEU A 94 18.33 -0.55 -6.17
CA LEU A 94 17.08 -0.91 -6.82
C LEU A 94 16.31 0.32 -7.28
N SER A 95 15.64 0.20 -8.42
CA SER A 95 14.60 1.15 -8.82
C SER A 95 13.32 0.91 -8.02
N LYS A 96 12.40 1.87 -8.08
CA LYS A 96 11.07 1.75 -7.45
C LYS A 96 10.29 0.53 -7.92
N SER A 97 10.36 0.22 -9.22
CA SER A 97 9.68 -0.94 -9.79
C SER A 97 10.31 -2.24 -9.33
N GLN A 98 11.64 -2.30 -9.23
CA GLN A 98 12.32 -3.48 -8.71
C GLN A 98 11.97 -3.73 -7.25
N ILE A 99 11.95 -2.68 -6.41
CA ILE A 99 11.50 -2.79 -5.00
C ILE A 99 10.07 -3.35 -4.94
N SER A 100 9.16 -2.82 -5.76
CA SER A 100 7.79 -3.33 -5.87
C SER A 100 7.75 -4.82 -6.23
N THR A 101 8.54 -5.26 -7.21
CA THR A 101 8.62 -6.65 -7.62
C THR A 101 9.15 -7.55 -6.49
N PHE A 102 10.22 -7.16 -5.80
CA PHE A 102 10.75 -7.91 -4.66
C PHE A 102 9.77 -8.00 -3.49
N LEU A 103 8.89 -7.02 -3.33
CA LEU A 103 7.82 -7.03 -2.34
C LEU A 103 6.59 -7.86 -2.77
N GLY A 104 6.63 -8.51 -3.93
CA GLY A 104 5.51 -9.30 -4.47
C GLY A 104 4.36 -8.48 -5.04
N GLN A 105 4.57 -7.18 -5.29
CA GLN A 105 3.52 -6.30 -5.81
C GLN A 105 3.51 -6.31 -7.33
N LYS A 106 2.33 -6.52 -7.94
CA LYS A 106 2.12 -6.47 -9.40
C LYS A 106 2.47 -5.11 -10.02
N MET A 107 2.38 -4.05 -9.22
CA MET A 107 2.69 -2.68 -9.64
C MET A 107 3.13 -1.85 -8.44
N VAL A 108 3.86 -0.76 -8.71
CA VAL A 108 4.28 0.21 -7.69
C VAL A 108 3.06 0.82 -7.00
N SER A 109 2.79 0.38 -5.77
CA SER A 109 1.67 0.86 -4.95
C SER A 109 1.85 2.33 -4.50
N GLY A 110 0.73 2.96 -4.12
CA GLY A 110 0.74 4.29 -3.50
C GLY A 110 1.54 4.29 -2.19
N ARG A 111 1.28 3.30 -1.32
CA ARG A 111 1.99 3.09 -0.05
C ARG A 111 3.51 3.00 -0.25
N LEU A 112 3.99 2.25 -1.24
CA LEU A 112 5.42 2.17 -1.55
C LEU A 112 6.02 3.53 -1.93
N ARG A 113 5.29 4.37 -2.69
CA ARG A 113 5.77 5.71 -3.06
C ARG A 113 5.91 6.63 -1.86
N ILE A 114 4.93 6.58 -0.94
CA ILE A 114 4.95 7.37 0.29
C ILE A 114 6.12 6.91 1.16
N VAL A 115 6.24 5.61 1.45
CA VAL A 115 7.34 5.10 2.29
C VAL A 115 8.72 5.42 1.68
N ILE A 116 8.91 5.27 0.38
CA ILE A 116 10.18 5.67 -0.27
C ILE A 116 10.45 7.17 -0.10
N LYS A 117 9.43 8.02 -0.24
CA LYS A 117 9.58 9.47 -0.05
C LYS A 117 10.00 9.77 1.39
N ASP A 118 9.34 9.17 2.37
CA ASP A 118 9.63 9.39 3.79
C ASP A 118 11.04 8.88 4.16
N LEU A 119 11.45 7.73 3.62
CA LEU A 119 12.81 7.19 3.83
C LEU A 119 13.91 8.10 3.26
N ILE A 120 13.64 8.78 2.14
CA ILE A 120 14.57 9.77 1.58
C ILE A 120 14.61 11.02 2.44
N GLN A 121 13.44 11.52 2.87
CA GLN A 121 13.34 12.72 3.71
C GLN A 121 14.00 12.52 5.08
N ASN A 122 13.89 11.33 5.65
CA ASN A 122 14.54 10.96 6.90
C ASN A 122 16.00 10.49 6.72
N GLY A 123 16.53 10.55 5.49
CA GLY A 123 17.92 10.21 5.20
C GLY A 123 18.28 8.74 5.40
N MET A 124 17.31 7.81 5.43
CA MET A 124 17.54 6.37 5.56
C MET A 124 17.93 5.70 4.25
N ILE A 125 17.45 6.25 3.12
CA ILE A 125 17.84 5.86 1.77
C ILE A 125 18.11 7.11 0.95
N GLU A 126 18.81 6.97 -0.17
CA GLU A 126 19.11 8.09 -1.05
C GLU A 126 19.13 7.71 -2.54
N TYR A 127 19.11 8.73 -3.39
CA TYR A 127 19.26 8.59 -4.82
C TYR A 127 20.71 8.25 -5.20
N THR A 128 20.88 7.34 -6.17
CA THR A 128 22.21 7.04 -6.72
C THR A 128 22.74 8.08 -7.72
N ILE A 129 21.91 9.04 -8.16
CA ILE A 129 22.25 10.08 -9.16
C ILE A 129 21.58 11.39 -8.71
N PRO A 130 22.09 12.04 -7.64
CA PRO A 130 21.44 13.20 -7.03
C PRO A 130 21.29 14.38 -8.01
N ASP A 131 22.28 14.59 -8.90
CA ASP A 131 22.28 15.72 -9.85
C ASP A 131 21.22 15.60 -10.95
N LYS A 132 20.68 14.40 -11.18
CA LYS A 132 19.70 14.12 -12.24
C LYS A 132 18.51 13.32 -11.67
N PRO A 133 17.65 13.95 -10.85
CA PRO A 133 16.58 13.24 -10.13
C PRO A 133 15.56 12.57 -11.05
N ASN A 134 15.39 13.07 -12.27
CA ASN A 134 14.49 12.52 -13.29
C ASN A 134 15.17 11.49 -14.22
N SER A 135 16.40 11.07 -13.90
CA SER A 135 17.12 10.08 -14.72
C SER A 135 16.36 8.76 -14.80
N ARG A 136 16.24 8.20 -16.01
CA ARG A 136 15.67 6.86 -16.21
C ARG A 136 16.48 5.75 -15.51
N LEU A 137 17.76 6.02 -15.23
CA LEU A 137 18.66 5.10 -14.52
C LEU A 137 18.68 5.34 -13.01
N GLN A 138 17.78 6.20 -12.50
CA GLN A 138 17.70 6.50 -11.08
C GLN A 138 17.36 5.26 -10.25
N LYS A 139 18.18 5.00 -9.23
CA LYS A 139 17.98 3.95 -8.24
C LYS A 139 18.06 4.52 -6.82
N TYR A 140 17.69 3.70 -5.86
CA TYR A 140 17.81 3.95 -4.44
C TYR A 140 18.92 3.08 -3.85
N ARG A 141 19.61 3.58 -2.82
CA ARG A 141 20.55 2.83 -1.98
C ARG A 141 20.35 3.19 -0.51
N ILE A 142 20.69 2.28 0.39
CA ILE A 142 20.68 2.54 1.83
C ILE A 142 21.79 3.53 2.22
N THR A 143 21.55 4.36 3.23
CA THR A 143 22.55 5.25 3.83
C THR A 143 23.15 4.65 5.12
N PRO A 144 24.21 5.24 5.68
CA PRO A 144 24.70 4.82 7.01
C PRO A 144 23.63 4.88 8.11
N ALA A 145 22.74 5.88 8.07
CA ALA A 145 21.64 6.02 9.03
C ALA A 145 20.62 4.89 8.88
N GLY A 146 20.21 4.56 7.66
CA GLY A 146 19.31 3.41 7.40
C GLY A 146 19.93 2.08 7.82
N LEU A 147 21.24 1.91 7.62
CA LEU A 147 21.96 0.70 8.04
C LEU A 147 22.03 0.56 9.57
N ALA A 148 22.25 1.67 10.28
CA ALA A 148 22.23 1.68 11.74
C ALA A 148 20.85 1.30 12.28
N GLU A 149 19.78 1.81 11.67
CA GLU A 149 18.40 1.49 12.04
C GLU A 149 18.07 0.01 11.79
N LEU A 150 18.49 -0.54 10.65
CA LEU A 150 18.33 -1.97 10.35
C LEU A 150 19.01 -2.85 11.41
N ARG A 151 20.23 -2.48 11.84
CA ARG A 151 20.97 -3.23 12.87
C ARG A 151 20.29 -3.17 14.23
N ARG A 152 19.69 -2.03 14.60
CA ARG A 152 18.92 -1.88 15.84
C ARG A 152 17.71 -2.80 15.85
N PHE A 153 16.99 -2.87 14.73
CA PHE A 153 15.82 -3.73 14.59
C PHE A 153 16.17 -5.22 14.68
N GLN A 154 17.34 -5.64 14.19
CA GLN A 154 17.80 -7.03 14.26
C GLN A 154 18.32 -7.49 15.64
N GLN A 155 18.48 -6.56 16.59
CA GLN A 155 18.97 -6.84 17.95
C GLN A 155 17.84 -6.91 18.99
N GLN A 156 16.58 -6.73 18.56
CA GLN A 156 15.38 -6.83 19.39
C GLN A 156 14.65 -8.14 19.12
#